data_AF-A0A921ZRN7-F1
#
_entry.id   AF-A0A921ZRN7-F1
#
_cell.length_a   1.000
_cell.length_b   1.000
_cell.length_c   1.000
_cell.angle_alpha   90.00
_cell.angle_beta   90.00
_cell.angle_gamma   90.00
#
_symmetry.space_group_name_H-M   'P 1'
#
loop_
_entity.id
_entity.type
_entity.pdbx_description
1 polymer ?
#
loop_
_entity_poly.entity_id
_entity_poly.type
_entity_poly.pdbx_seq_one_letter_code
_entity_poly.pdbx_strand_id
1 'polypeptide(L)'
;MACNENIIKNIANEVTRNCQSHNVTVDPEFVIYLIDLLLLNPKYGKLFSKTINRNNLQYFVEECVNMLVAGDTSINTLKMQFIIQTNYDKLQNLIDKHLDSINNCLRPLVNEIVEEDPEPSDEAAFKKLFRKISIYIILASGLGNPGVILTLKEGMAALESVFSLDDLKVFVALPRAEKLAQLNELMETVSGVRLFNRDCKKGGEGIPDLPFNLVDAGKACLTSLSNSLITVMQRVNTLTTAIEDTILIQEETGNVLIDVKPNVGMSIEDYKRIFELLAFNRQYEVFIRKLLSDVETMVQKGTRYVDKVKSALEELHSAVKYKAAVPVVTVFPLFSKLWQVWRSMQNVMYLVSTVNRLMSILAGIQDQIKIPYNVVDKMVSGKNIVSDQDRMSGRVTVEERLSLGALKNYVAYNDSFMSVDEKHVQFLGFCALCLTVGALVPSNMKVGLIRSNGSRYGFCSVKMAARFSKDPNR
;
A
#
# COMPACT_ATOMS: atom_id res chain seq x y z
N MET A 1 -8.64 12.22 24.67
CA MET A 1 -10.04 12.66 24.87
C MET A 1 -10.89 11.74 24.03
N ALA A 2 -11.63 10.82 24.65
CA ALA A 2 -12.40 9.83 23.91
C ALA A 2 -13.85 10.29 23.82
N CYS A 3 -14.25 10.87 22.70
CA CYS A 3 -15.63 10.76 22.29
C CYS A 3 -15.93 9.25 22.18
N ASN A 4 -17.01 8.77 22.80
CA ASN A 4 -17.40 7.36 22.74
C ASN A 4 -17.53 6.93 21.27
N GLU A 5 -17.01 5.76 20.89
CA GLU A 5 -17.06 5.24 19.51
C GLU A 5 -18.48 5.28 18.93
N ASN A 6 -19.51 5.02 19.74
CA ASN A 6 -20.91 5.09 19.30
C ASN A 6 -21.34 6.52 18.93
N ILE A 7 -20.78 7.54 19.59
CA ILE A 7 -21.06 8.95 19.28
C ILE A 7 -20.40 9.31 17.95
N ILE A 8 -19.16 8.88 17.71
CA ILE A 8 -18.44 9.12 16.46
C ILE A 8 -19.18 8.47 15.29
N LYS A 9 -19.65 7.23 15.44
CA LYS A 9 -20.48 6.55 14.43
C LYS A 9 -21.78 7.29 14.13
N ASN A 10 -22.45 7.81 15.15
CA ASN A 10 -23.67 8.58 14.97
C ASN A 10 -23.42 9.90 14.21
N ILE A 11 -22.34 10.61 14.56
CA ILE A 11 -21.91 11.83 13.86
C ILE A 11 -21.57 11.50 12.40
N ALA A 12 -20.80 10.43 12.16
CA ALA A 12 -20.44 10.00 10.82
C ALA A 12 -21.68 9.69 9.97
N ASN A 13 -22.68 9.00 10.52
CA ASN A 13 -23.94 8.74 9.82
C ASN A 13 -24.73 10.02 9.49
N GLU A 14 -24.69 11.03 10.37
CA GLU A 14 -25.31 12.33 10.11
C GLU A 14 -24.56 13.10 9.01
N VAL A 15 -23.23 13.17 9.09
CA VAL A 15 -22.38 13.80 8.07
C VAL A 15 -22.57 13.13 6.71
N THR A 16 -22.55 11.79 6.64
CA THR A 16 -22.75 11.06 5.37
C THR A 16 -24.10 11.36 4.74
N ARG A 17 -25.19 11.37 5.54
CA ARG A 17 -26.53 11.72 5.05
C ARG A 17 -26.60 13.16 4.53
N ASN A 18 -25.98 14.10 5.24
CA ASN A 18 -25.95 15.51 4.84
C ASN A 18 -25.06 15.74 3.60
N CYS A 19 -23.97 15.00 3.42
CA CYS A 19 -23.21 15.04 2.16
C CYS A 19 -24.05 14.50 0.98
N GLN A 20 -24.81 13.43 1.21
CA GLN A 20 -25.68 12.86 0.19
C GLN A 20 -26.78 13.83 -0.26
N SER A 21 -27.33 14.65 0.65
CA SER A 21 -28.29 15.71 0.27
C SER A 21 -27.66 16.80 -0.61
N HIS A 22 -26.32 16.91 -0.64
CA HIS A 22 -25.56 17.77 -1.54
C HIS A 22 -25.05 17.02 -2.79
N ASN A 23 -25.58 15.82 -3.07
CA ASN A 23 -25.15 14.94 -4.18
C ASN A 23 -23.69 14.48 -4.09
N VAL A 24 -23.08 14.49 -2.91
CA VAL A 24 -21.72 13.99 -2.68
C VAL A 24 -21.79 12.68 -1.90
N THR A 25 -21.38 11.59 -2.54
CA THR A 25 -21.29 10.27 -1.88
C THR A 25 -19.92 10.15 -1.20
N VAL A 26 -19.93 9.82 0.09
CA VAL A 26 -18.71 9.65 0.90
C VAL A 26 -18.72 8.29 1.59
N ASP A 27 -17.53 7.69 1.69
CA ASP A 27 -17.32 6.47 2.46
C ASP A 27 -17.48 6.75 3.96
N PRO A 28 -18.42 6.08 4.67
CA PRO A 28 -18.59 6.27 6.12
C PRO A 28 -17.33 6.02 6.93
N GLU A 29 -16.47 5.07 6.52
CA GLU A 29 -15.21 4.80 7.24
C GLU A 29 -14.22 5.97 7.09
N PHE A 30 -14.19 6.60 5.91
CA PHE A 30 -13.41 7.83 5.70
C PHE A 30 -13.94 8.99 6.56
N VAL A 31 -15.27 9.10 6.72
CA VAL A 31 -15.87 10.14 7.58
C VAL A 31 -15.47 9.94 9.04
N ILE A 32 -15.46 8.71 9.54
CA ILE A 32 -14.98 8.39 10.89
C ILE A 32 -13.51 8.81 11.03
N TYR A 33 -12.66 8.42 10.08
CA TYR A 33 -11.24 8.82 10.05
C TYR A 33 -11.05 10.35 10.07
N LEU A 34 -11.84 11.09 9.28
CA LEU A 34 -11.81 12.55 9.28
C LEU A 34 -12.20 13.14 10.63
N ILE A 35 -13.28 12.64 11.25
CA ILE A 35 -13.74 13.09 12.56
C ILE A 35 -12.64 12.88 13.61
N ASP A 36 -12.02 11.70 13.64
CA ASP A 36 -10.94 11.39 14.58
C ASP A 36 -9.77 12.37 14.45
N LEU A 37 -9.35 12.70 13.22
CA LEU A 37 -8.31 13.69 12.97
C LEU A 37 -8.73 15.09 13.42
N LEU A 38 -9.95 15.52 13.11
CA LEU A 38 -10.43 16.85 13.46
C LEU A 38 -10.56 17.01 14.98
N LEU A 39 -10.89 15.95 15.72
CA LEU A 39 -10.94 15.98 17.19
C LEU A 39 -9.57 16.19 17.84
N LEU A 40 -8.46 15.90 17.13
CA LEU A 40 -7.11 16.25 17.60
C LEU A 40 -6.81 17.76 17.47
N ASN A 41 -7.51 18.46 16.58
CA ASN A 41 -7.34 19.90 16.41
C ASN A 41 -7.99 20.64 17.59
N PRO A 42 -7.25 21.49 18.34
CA PRO A 42 -7.80 22.24 19.47
C PRO A 42 -9.03 23.08 19.15
N LYS A 43 -9.21 23.53 17.88
CA LYS A 43 -10.41 24.24 17.41
C LYS A 43 -11.66 23.40 17.63
N TYR A 44 -11.61 22.10 17.30
CA TYR A 44 -12.77 21.20 17.35
C TYR A 44 -12.76 20.34 18.63
N GLY A 45 -11.62 19.79 19.02
CA GLY A 45 -11.52 18.93 20.21
C GLY A 45 -11.97 19.61 21.51
N LYS A 46 -11.72 20.92 21.66
CA LYS A 46 -12.20 21.68 22.83
C LYS A 46 -13.73 21.74 22.91
N LEU A 47 -14.45 21.66 21.79
CA LEU A 47 -15.91 21.67 21.75
C LEU A 47 -16.53 20.47 22.49
N PHE A 48 -15.76 19.38 22.65
CA PHE A 48 -16.18 18.12 23.27
C PHE A 48 -15.48 17.82 24.60
N SER A 49 -14.71 18.78 25.15
CA SER A 49 -13.83 18.56 26.32
C SER A 49 -14.54 18.49 27.68
N LYS A 50 -15.77 19.01 27.81
CA LYS A 50 -16.52 19.05 29.08
C LYS A 50 -17.88 18.36 29.00
N THR A 51 -18.71 18.73 28.03
CA THR A 51 -20.04 18.15 27.74
C THR A 51 -20.42 18.39 26.30
N ILE A 52 -21.11 17.42 25.67
CA ILE A 52 -21.60 17.55 24.29
C ILE A 52 -22.81 18.49 24.28
N ASN A 53 -22.65 19.69 23.73
CA ASN A 53 -23.75 20.62 23.47
C ASN A 53 -24.26 20.39 22.03
N ARG A 54 -25.58 20.37 21.84
CA ARG A 54 -26.24 20.23 20.53
C ARG A 54 -25.78 21.29 19.52
N ASN A 55 -25.57 22.54 19.96
CA ASN A 55 -25.11 23.61 19.07
C ASN A 55 -23.67 23.37 18.60
N ASN A 56 -22.79 22.90 19.51
CA ASN A 56 -21.40 22.56 19.16
C ASN A 56 -21.35 21.36 18.21
N LEU A 57 -22.22 20.37 18.44
CA LEU A 57 -22.34 19.20 17.59
C LEU A 57 -22.79 19.58 16.18
N GLN A 58 -23.84 20.40 16.07
CA GLN A 58 -24.35 20.86 14.79
C GLN A 58 -23.29 21.66 14.02
N TYR A 59 -22.61 22.61 14.69
CA TYR A 59 -21.51 23.34 14.09
C TYR A 59 -20.39 22.41 13.57
N PHE A 60 -20.00 21.41 14.36
CA PHE A 60 -18.98 20.45 13.95
C PHE A 60 -19.42 19.60 12.74
N VAL A 61 -20.67 19.13 12.73
CA VAL A 61 -21.26 18.41 11.59
C VAL A 61 -21.26 19.27 10.33
N GLU A 62 -21.70 20.53 10.42
CA GLU A 62 -21.71 21.48 9.31
C GLU A 62 -20.29 21.72 8.76
N GLU A 63 -19.28 21.91 9.62
CA GLU A 63 -17.89 22.04 9.20
C GLU A 63 -17.39 20.79 8.44
N CYS A 64 -17.70 19.58 8.94
CA CYS A 64 -17.34 18.34 8.25
C CYS A 64 -18.01 18.23 6.87
N VAL A 65 -19.30 18.54 6.78
CA VAL A 65 -20.05 18.51 5.51
C VAL A 65 -19.47 19.52 4.53
N ASN A 66 -19.20 20.76 4.97
CA ASN A 66 -18.62 21.80 4.14
C ASN A 66 -17.26 21.37 3.55
N MET A 67 -16.39 20.77 4.36
CA MET A 67 -15.10 20.26 3.90
C MET A 67 -15.26 19.13 2.87
N LEU A 68 -16.16 18.18 3.13
CA LEU A 68 -16.38 17.03 2.26
C LEU A 68 -17.03 17.42 0.92
N VAL A 69 -17.95 18.38 0.95
CA VAL A 69 -18.65 18.90 -0.25
C VAL A 69 -17.72 19.79 -1.08
N ALA A 70 -16.91 20.65 -0.45
CA ALA A 70 -15.91 21.46 -1.15
C ALA A 70 -14.87 20.57 -1.86
N GLY A 71 -14.46 19.48 -1.21
CA GLY A 71 -13.54 18.51 -1.81
C GLY A 71 -12.17 19.12 -2.10
N ASP A 72 -11.69 20.01 -1.24
CA ASP A 72 -10.42 20.71 -1.41
C ASP A 72 -9.22 19.74 -1.46
N THR A 73 -8.08 20.26 -1.92
CA THR A 73 -6.83 19.50 -2.04
C THR A 73 -6.42 18.84 -0.73
N SER A 74 -6.65 19.51 0.40
CA SER A 74 -6.38 18.98 1.74
C SER A 74 -7.22 17.73 2.04
N ILE A 75 -8.52 17.74 1.71
CA ILE A 75 -9.41 16.59 1.88
C ILE A 75 -9.02 15.43 0.97
N ASN A 76 -8.64 15.70 -0.28
CA ASN A 76 -8.13 14.66 -1.16
C ASN A 76 -6.78 14.08 -0.69
N THR A 77 -5.94 14.90 -0.05
CA THR A 77 -4.72 14.41 0.62
C THR A 77 -5.07 13.43 1.75
N LEU A 78 -6.06 13.77 2.58
CA LEU A 78 -6.54 12.89 3.65
C LEU A 78 -7.18 11.60 3.11
N LYS A 79 -7.97 11.68 2.03
CA LYS A 79 -8.54 10.50 1.35
C LYS A 79 -7.44 9.56 0.88
N MET A 80 -6.40 10.10 0.26
CA MET A 80 -5.26 9.33 -0.20
C MET A 80 -4.53 8.62 0.94
N GLN A 81 -4.31 9.32 2.06
CA GLN A 81 -3.72 8.73 3.27
C GLN A 81 -4.60 7.62 3.85
N PHE A 82 -5.90 7.86 3.95
CA PHE A 82 -6.87 6.87 4.43
C PHE A 82 -6.83 5.60 3.57
N ILE A 83 -6.90 5.73 2.25
CA ILE A 83 -6.86 4.58 1.33
C ILE A 83 -5.61 3.74 1.55
N ILE A 84 -4.43 4.36 1.62
CA ILE A 84 -3.19 3.61 1.82
C ILE A 84 -3.14 2.97 3.21
N GLN A 85 -3.57 3.66 4.25
CA GLN A 85 -3.57 3.12 5.61
C GLN A 85 -4.53 1.93 5.79
N THR A 86 -5.70 1.95 5.14
CA THR A 86 -6.71 0.91 5.28
C THR A 86 -6.51 -0.27 4.32
N ASN A 87 -6.00 0.00 3.11
CA ASN A 87 -5.91 -1.02 2.06
C ASN A 87 -4.49 -1.56 1.82
N TYR A 88 -3.45 -0.96 2.43
CA TYR A 88 -2.06 -1.36 2.19
C TYR A 88 -1.24 -1.51 3.48
N ASP A 89 -1.11 -2.76 3.93
CA ASP A 89 -0.34 -3.16 5.10
C ASP A 89 0.98 -3.84 4.66
N LYS A 90 1.71 -4.45 5.60
CA LYS A 90 2.81 -5.36 5.31
C LYS A 90 2.33 -6.45 4.34
N LEU A 91 3.17 -6.74 3.34
CA LEU A 91 2.85 -7.69 2.28
C LEU A 91 2.38 -9.06 2.80
N GLN A 92 2.98 -9.54 3.89
CA GLN A 92 2.58 -10.81 4.50
C GLN A 92 1.17 -10.76 5.08
N ASN A 93 0.82 -9.69 5.80
CA ASN A 93 -0.52 -9.51 6.35
C ASN A 93 -1.60 -9.47 5.24
N LEU A 94 -1.27 -8.90 4.08
CA LEU A 94 -2.18 -8.89 2.93
C LEU A 94 -2.41 -10.29 2.37
N ILE A 95 -1.36 -11.12 2.31
CA ILE A 95 -1.48 -12.53 1.92
C ILE A 95 -2.33 -13.29 2.94
N ASP A 96 -2.04 -13.15 4.23
CA ASP A 96 -2.73 -13.90 5.29
C ASP A 96 -4.23 -13.57 5.29
N LYS A 97 -4.60 -12.29 5.22
CA LYS A 97 -6.01 -11.84 5.09
C LYS A 97 -6.69 -12.43 3.85
N HIS A 98 -5.98 -12.54 2.74
CA HIS A 98 -6.53 -13.13 1.52
C HIS A 98 -6.77 -14.63 1.66
N LEU A 99 -5.80 -15.36 2.24
CA LEU A 99 -5.92 -16.79 2.49
C LEU A 99 -7.04 -17.08 3.49
N ASP A 100 -7.15 -16.30 4.56
CA ASP A 100 -8.24 -16.41 5.54
C ASP A 100 -9.60 -16.15 4.90
N SER A 101 -9.71 -15.18 4.00
CA SER A 101 -10.94 -14.93 3.25
C SER A 101 -11.35 -16.13 2.40
N ILE A 102 -10.42 -16.75 1.67
CA ILE A 102 -10.68 -17.98 0.92
C ILE A 102 -11.13 -19.11 1.85
N ASN A 103 -10.41 -19.32 2.95
CA ASN A 103 -10.74 -20.37 3.93
C ASN A 103 -12.12 -20.16 4.55
N ASN A 104 -12.48 -18.94 4.89
CA ASN A 104 -13.80 -18.59 5.42
C ASN A 104 -14.91 -18.86 4.40
N CYS A 105 -14.70 -18.53 3.13
CA CYS A 105 -15.65 -18.80 2.05
C CYS A 105 -15.84 -20.31 1.81
N LEU A 106 -14.79 -21.12 1.96
CA LEU A 106 -14.85 -22.57 1.72
C LEU A 106 -15.24 -23.38 2.96
N ARG A 107 -15.27 -22.77 4.15
CA ARG A 107 -15.60 -23.44 5.41
C ARG A 107 -16.92 -24.22 5.40
N PRO A 108 -18.03 -23.73 4.80
CA PRO A 108 -19.26 -24.52 4.72
C PRO A 108 -19.07 -25.83 3.97
N LEU A 109 -18.39 -25.80 2.81
CA LEU A 109 -18.11 -26.99 2.01
C LEU A 109 -17.17 -27.97 2.74
N VAL A 110 -16.17 -27.44 3.45
CA VAL A 110 -15.27 -28.26 4.28
C VAL A 110 -16.04 -28.97 5.39
N ASN A 111 -16.94 -28.26 6.09
CA ASN A 111 -17.77 -28.88 7.12
C ASN A 111 -18.66 -29.98 6.53
N GLU A 112 -19.32 -29.73 5.38
CA GLU A 112 -20.12 -30.75 4.70
C GLU A 112 -19.30 -32.00 4.37
N ILE A 113 -18.07 -31.85 3.85
CA ILE A 113 -17.21 -32.99 3.50
C ILE A 113 -16.83 -33.81 4.74
N VAL A 114 -16.51 -33.13 5.85
CA VAL A 114 -15.96 -33.76 7.04
C VAL A 114 -17.05 -34.38 7.93
N GLU A 115 -18.27 -33.84 7.86
CA GLU A 115 -19.45 -34.32 8.60
C GLU A 115 -20.25 -35.40 7.85
N GLU A 116 -19.99 -35.62 6.56
CA GLU A 116 -20.64 -36.67 5.79
C GLU A 116 -20.26 -38.07 6.32
N ASP A 117 -21.26 -38.91 6.58
CA ASP A 117 -21.13 -40.30 7.03
C ASP A 117 -22.07 -41.22 6.23
N PRO A 118 -21.73 -41.53 4.95
CA PRO A 118 -22.54 -42.40 4.12
C PRO A 118 -22.59 -43.83 4.65
N GLU A 119 -23.75 -44.50 4.53
CA GLU A 119 -23.84 -45.92 4.81
C GLU A 119 -22.90 -46.73 3.88
N PRO A 120 -22.21 -47.79 4.37
CA PRO A 120 -21.24 -48.55 3.58
C PRO A 120 -21.78 -49.14 2.27
N SER A 121 -23.09 -49.37 2.17
CA SER A 121 -23.78 -49.87 0.97
C SER A 121 -24.22 -48.77 -0.02
N ASP A 122 -24.17 -47.50 0.36
CA ASP A 122 -24.61 -46.39 -0.50
C ASP A 122 -23.47 -45.86 -1.38
N GLU A 123 -23.19 -46.59 -2.47
CA GLU A 123 -22.18 -46.17 -3.46
C GLU A 123 -22.45 -44.80 -4.08
N ALA A 124 -23.73 -44.39 -4.19
CA ALA A 124 -24.08 -43.11 -4.79
C ALA A 124 -23.69 -41.95 -3.89
N ALA A 125 -23.89 -42.08 -2.58
CA ALA A 125 -23.44 -41.11 -1.59
C ALA A 125 -21.90 -41.00 -1.55
N PHE A 126 -21.17 -42.12 -1.63
CA PHE A 126 -19.69 -42.08 -1.74
C PHE A 126 -19.22 -41.34 -3.00
N LYS A 127 -19.83 -41.58 -4.16
CA LYS A 127 -19.50 -40.86 -5.41
C LYS A 127 -19.81 -39.36 -5.29
N LYS A 128 -20.88 -38.98 -4.58
CA LYS A 128 -21.23 -37.58 -4.32
C LYS A 128 -20.20 -36.91 -3.41
N LEU A 129 -19.77 -37.58 -2.33
CA LEU A 129 -18.72 -37.09 -1.43
C LEU A 129 -17.37 -36.94 -2.14
N PHE A 130 -16.98 -37.92 -2.95
CA PHE A 130 -15.77 -37.86 -3.77
C PHE A 130 -15.79 -36.63 -4.71
N ARG A 131 -16.95 -36.38 -5.35
CA ARG A 131 -17.15 -35.18 -6.16
C ARG A 131 -17.04 -33.89 -5.35
N LYS A 132 -17.60 -33.83 -4.13
CA LYS A 132 -17.47 -32.66 -3.23
C LYS A 132 -16.00 -32.38 -2.88
N ILE A 133 -15.22 -33.40 -2.56
CA ILE A 133 -13.78 -33.27 -2.30
C ILE A 133 -13.06 -32.68 -3.52
N SER A 134 -13.34 -33.20 -4.72
CA SER A 134 -12.76 -32.65 -5.95
C SER A 134 -13.13 -31.19 -6.18
N ILE A 135 -14.40 -30.81 -5.95
CA ILE A 135 -14.87 -29.42 -6.03
C ILE A 135 -14.10 -28.53 -5.04
N TYR A 136 -13.96 -28.96 -3.78
CA TYR A 136 -13.19 -28.23 -2.77
C TYR A 136 -11.75 -28.01 -3.24
N ILE A 137 -11.06 -29.04 -3.72
CA ILE A 137 -9.66 -28.94 -4.17
C ILE A 137 -9.53 -27.94 -5.33
N ILE A 138 -10.44 -27.99 -6.32
CA ILE A 138 -10.41 -27.04 -7.45
C ILE A 138 -10.59 -25.60 -6.96
N LEU A 139 -11.53 -25.35 -6.05
CA LEU A 139 -11.78 -24.01 -5.51
C LEU A 139 -10.66 -23.51 -4.60
N ALA A 140 -10.19 -24.33 -3.66
CA ALA A 140 -9.13 -23.98 -2.72
C ALA A 140 -7.80 -23.67 -3.43
N SER A 141 -7.48 -24.46 -4.46
CA SER A 141 -6.27 -24.28 -5.25
C SER A 141 -6.36 -23.12 -6.26
N GLY A 142 -7.57 -22.72 -6.64
CA GLY A 142 -7.79 -21.73 -7.70
C GLY A 142 -7.35 -22.21 -9.09
N LEU A 143 -7.27 -23.53 -9.31
CA LEU A 143 -6.84 -24.14 -10.57
C LEU A 143 -8.02 -24.39 -11.52
N GLY A 144 -8.86 -23.37 -11.74
CA GLY A 144 -10.01 -23.42 -12.65
C GLY A 144 -11.37 -23.37 -11.93
N ASN A 145 -12.44 -23.57 -12.70
CA ASN A 145 -13.82 -23.46 -12.22
C ASN A 145 -14.50 -24.84 -12.21
N PRO A 146 -14.96 -25.37 -11.06
CA PRO A 146 -15.63 -26.68 -10.98
C PRO A 146 -17.00 -26.74 -11.68
N GLY A 147 -17.58 -25.59 -12.05
CA GLY A 147 -18.78 -25.52 -12.89
C GLY A 147 -18.53 -25.92 -14.34
N VAL A 148 -17.27 -25.93 -14.79
CA VAL A 148 -16.89 -26.42 -16.13
C VAL A 148 -16.69 -27.93 -16.08
N ILE A 149 -17.44 -28.67 -16.90
CA ILE A 149 -17.48 -30.14 -16.90
C ILE A 149 -16.08 -30.73 -17.10
N LEU A 150 -15.27 -30.18 -18.01
CA LEU A 150 -13.91 -30.66 -18.28
C LEU A 150 -13.01 -30.47 -17.06
N THR A 151 -12.97 -29.27 -16.47
CA THR A 151 -12.20 -28.98 -15.27
C THR A 151 -12.56 -29.91 -14.11
N LEU A 152 -13.86 -30.17 -13.90
CA LEU A 152 -14.30 -31.11 -12.86
C LEU A 152 -13.87 -32.55 -13.16
N LYS A 153 -14.00 -33.02 -14.41
CA LYS A 153 -13.54 -34.35 -14.81
C LYS A 153 -12.05 -34.53 -14.60
N GLU A 154 -11.24 -33.55 -15.00
CA GLU A 154 -9.79 -33.55 -14.76
C GLU A 154 -9.45 -33.54 -13.27
N GLY A 155 -10.18 -32.76 -12.48
CA GLY A 155 -10.01 -32.72 -11.02
C GLY A 155 -10.36 -34.04 -10.35
N MET A 156 -11.42 -34.72 -10.81
CA MET A 156 -11.80 -36.04 -10.30
C MET A 156 -10.77 -37.10 -10.69
N ALA A 157 -10.28 -37.10 -11.93
CA ALA A 157 -9.24 -38.03 -12.39
C ALA A 157 -7.91 -37.82 -11.64
N ALA A 158 -7.54 -36.56 -11.36
CA ALA A 158 -6.37 -36.26 -10.55
C ALA A 158 -6.54 -36.73 -9.09
N LEU A 159 -7.72 -36.54 -8.50
CA LEU A 159 -8.03 -37.06 -7.18
C LEU A 159 -7.94 -38.60 -7.15
N GLU A 160 -8.56 -39.27 -8.12
CA GLU A 160 -8.56 -40.74 -8.23
C GLU A 160 -7.15 -41.34 -8.37
N SER A 161 -6.22 -40.60 -8.99
CA SER A 161 -4.81 -41.02 -9.09
C SER A 161 -4.02 -40.97 -7.77
N VAL A 162 -4.55 -40.27 -6.77
CA VAL A 162 -3.93 -40.04 -5.46
C VAL A 162 -4.71 -40.72 -4.34
N PHE A 163 -6.03 -40.81 -4.50
CA PHE A 163 -6.99 -41.18 -3.48
C PHE A 163 -8.19 -41.87 -4.14
N SER A 164 -8.34 -43.17 -3.88
CA SER A 164 -9.37 -44.02 -4.46
C SER A 164 -10.70 -43.95 -3.69
N LEU A 165 -11.75 -44.56 -4.24
CA LEU A 165 -13.01 -44.73 -3.51
C LEU A 165 -12.89 -45.66 -2.30
N ASP A 166 -11.90 -46.57 -2.28
CA ASP A 166 -11.64 -47.40 -1.10
C ASP A 166 -10.94 -46.61 0.01
N ASP A 167 -10.03 -45.70 -0.36
CA ASP A 167 -9.44 -44.74 0.59
C ASP A 167 -10.51 -43.81 1.18
N LEU A 168 -11.54 -43.46 0.39
CA LEU A 168 -12.67 -42.67 0.87
C LEU A 168 -13.47 -43.38 1.97
N LYS A 169 -13.62 -44.71 1.92
CA LYS A 169 -14.27 -45.48 2.99
C LYS A 169 -13.50 -45.37 4.31
N VAL A 170 -12.17 -45.38 4.23
CA VAL A 170 -11.30 -45.19 5.40
C VAL A 170 -11.40 -43.75 5.91
N PHE A 171 -11.35 -42.76 5.00
CA PHE A 171 -11.48 -41.33 5.33
C PHE A 171 -12.74 -41.03 6.14
N VAL A 172 -13.89 -41.61 5.77
CA VAL A 172 -15.17 -41.37 6.46
C VAL A 172 -15.11 -41.81 7.94
N ALA A 173 -14.37 -42.87 8.25
CA ALA A 173 -14.20 -43.38 9.61
C ALA A 173 -13.21 -42.57 10.46
N LEU A 174 -12.44 -41.64 9.88
CA LEU A 174 -11.44 -40.87 10.61
C LEU A 174 -12.08 -39.81 11.53
N PRO A 175 -11.41 -39.46 12.64
CA PRO A 175 -11.77 -38.31 13.45
C PRO A 175 -11.76 -37.01 12.65
N ARG A 176 -12.60 -36.05 13.04
CA ARG A 176 -12.72 -34.73 12.38
C ARG A 176 -11.38 -34.03 12.14
N ALA A 177 -10.46 -34.08 13.10
CA ALA A 177 -9.15 -33.45 12.99
C ALA A 177 -8.27 -34.12 11.91
N GLU A 178 -8.31 -35.45 11.81
CA GLU A 178 -7.58 -36.23 10.81
C GLU A 178 -8.18 -36.06 9.41
N LYS A 179 -9.53 -36.03 9.30
CA LYS A 179 -10.21 -35.68 8.05
C LYS A 179 -9.76 -34.32 7.50
N LEU A 180 -9.65 -33.30 8.36
CA LEU A 180 -9.17 -31.97 7.96
C LEU A 180 -7.70 -32.00 7.51
N ALA A 181 -6.84 -32.74 8.21
CA ALA A 181 -5.44 -32.88 7.83
C ALA A 181 -5.29 -33.59 6.47
N GLN A 182 -5.99 -34.71 6.28
CA GLN A 182 -5.98 -35.46 5.03
C GLN A 182 -6.57 -34.66 3.88
N LEU A 183 -7.64 -33.89 4.11
CA LEU A 183 -8.23 -33.03 3.09
C LEU A 183 -7.26 -31.94 2.61
N ASN A 184 -6.43 -31.39 3.52
CA ASN A 184 -5.38 -30.43 3.15
C ASN A 184 -4.24 -31.11 2.37
N GLU A 185 -3.79 -32.29 2.78
CA GLU A 185 -2.76 -33.06 2.05
C GLU A 185 -3.21 -33.43 0.64
N LEU A 186 -4.47 -33.87 0.50
CA LEU A 186 -5.09 -34.13 -0.80
C LEU A 186 -5.17 -32.87 -1.64
N MET A 187 -5.52 -31.72 -1.06
CA MET A 187 -5.54 -30.45 -1.77
C MET A 187 -4.16 -30.12 -2.35
N GLU A 188 -3.08 -30.27 -1.57
CA GLU A 188 -1.73 -29.99 -2.07
C GLU A 188 -1.31 -30.97 -3.16
N THR A 189 -1.45 -32.26 -2.91
CA THR A 189 -0.95 -33.32 -3.81
C THR A 189 -1.74 -33.32 -5.11
N VAL A 190 -3.07 -33.29 -5.06
CA VAL A 190 -3.93 -33.31 -6.25
C VAL A 190 -3.75 -32.03 -7.08
N SER A 191 -3.54 -30.87 -6.43
CA SER A 191 -3.22 -29.64 -7.15
C SER A 191 -1.90 -29.75 -7.90
N GLY A 192 -0.88 -30.35 -7.29
CA GLY A 192 0.39 -30.67 -7.94
C GLY A 192 0.22 -31.60 -9.15
N VAL A 193 -0.59 -32.66 -9.02
CA VAL A 193 -0.91 -33.57 -10.14
C VAL A 193 -1.57 -32.81 -11.29
N ARG A 194 -2.53 -31.93 -11.01
CA ARG A 194 -3.20 -31.13 -12.05
C ARG A 194 -2.23 -30.19 -12.77
N LEU A 195 -1.32 -29.55 -12.04
CA LEU A 195 -0.27 -28.71 -12.61
C LEU A 195 0.69 -29.51 -13.51
N PHE A 196 1.10 -30.70 -13.08
CA PHE A 196 1.94 -31.58 -13.88
C PHE A 196 1.23 -32.11 -15.13
N ASN A 197 -0.06 -32.47 -15.02
CA ASN A 197 -0.87 -32.90 -16.15
C ASN A 197 -1.05 -31.78 -17.19
N ARG A 198 -1.16 -30.52 -16.75
CA ARG A 198 -1.13 -29.35 -17.63
C ARG A 198 0.19 -29.29 -18.41
N ASP A 199 1.32 -29.41 -17.73
CA ASP A 199 2.65 -29.37 -18.36
C ASP A 199 2.83 -30.51 -19.39
N CYS A 200 2.32 -31.71 -19.07
CA CYS A 200 2.27 -32.85 -19.99
C CYS A 200 1.25 -32.73 -21.14
N LYS A 201 0.46 -31.63 -21.20
CA LYS A 201 -0.64 -31.45 -22.16
C LYS A 201 -1.70 -32.56 -22.12
N LYS A 202 -1.92 -33.13 -20.93
CA LYS A 202 -2.94 -34.18 -20.66
C LYS A 202 -4.17 -33.64 -19.91
N GLY A 203 -4.22 -32.34 -19.69
CA GLY A 203 -5.30 -31.62 -19.03
C GLY A 203 -4.87 -30.19 -18.74
N GLY A 204 -5.45 -29.58 -17.70
CA GLY A 204 -5.14 -28.21 -17.29
C GLY A 204 -6.14 -27.18 -17.79
N GLU A 205 -7.33 -27.62 -18.19
CA GLU A 205 -8.40 -26.73 -18.62
C GLU A 205 -8.76 -25.73 -17.51
N GLY A 206 -8.72 -24.44 -17.85
CA GLY A 206 -8.97 -23.35 -16.91
C GLY A 206 -7.83 -23.02 -15.95
N ILE A 207 -6.66 -23.67 -16.04
CA ILE A 207 -5.48 -23.29 -15.26
C ILE A 207 -4.77 -22.12 -15.96
N PRO A 208 -4.64 -20.95 -15.31
CA PRO A 208 -4.02 -19.78 -15.92
C PRO A 208 -2.52 -20.00 -16.15
N ASP A 209 -1.96 -19.33 -17.17
CA ASP A 209 -0.52 -19.30 -17.36
C ASP A 209 0.15 -18.32 -16.40
N LEU A 210 0.13 -18.69 -15.12
CA LEU A 210 0.61 -17.85 -14.03
C LEU A 210 2.07 -17.39 -14.20
N PRO A 211 3.02 -18.23 -14.66
CA PRO A 211 4.39 -17.77 -14.93
C PRO A 211 4.46 -16.60 -15.92
N PHE A 212 3.75 -16.70 -17.04
CA PHE A 212 3.70 -15.63 -18.04
C PHE A 212 2.97 -14.41 -17.49
N ASN A 213 1.75 -14.60 -16.97
CA ASN A 213 0.91 -13.53 -16.45
C ASN A 213 1.61 -12.74 -15.35
N LEU A 214 2.35 -13.40 -14.46
CA LEU A 214 3.05 -12.75 -13.35
C LEU A 214 4.17 -11.83 -13.85
N VAL A 215 4.95 -12.28 -14.82
CA VAL A 215 6.02 -11.48 -15.42
C VAL A 215 5.43 -10.29 -16.18
N ASP A 216 4.37 -10.51 -16.94
CA ASP A 216 3.71 -9.46 -17.73
C ASP A 216 3.04 -8.40 -16.83
N ALA A 217 2.19 -8.83 -15.90
CA ALA A 217 1.52 -7.94 -14.95
C ALA A 217 2.52 -7.19 -14.07
N GLY A 218 3.60 -7.85 -13.63
CA GLY A 218 4.68 -7.24 -12.87
C GLY A 218 5.39 -6.12 -13.66
N LYS A 219 5.76 -6.37 -14.91
CA LYS A 219 6.39 -5.36 -15.79
C LYS A 219 5.46 -4.18 -16.07
N ALA A 220 4.19 -4.45 -16.38
CA ALA A 220 3.19 -3.41 -16.60
C ALA A 220 3.02 -2.53 -15.35
N CYS A 221 2.93 -3.14 -14.16
CA CYS A 221 2.82 -2.44 -12.88
C CYS A 221 4.04 -1.54 -12.61
N LEU A 222 5.26 -2.06 -12.78
CA LEU A 222 6.51 -1.30 -12.63
C LEU A 222 6.57 -0.10 -13.58
N THR A 223 6.14 -0.28 -14.83
CA THR A 223 6.15 0.77 -15.84
C THR A 223 5.16 1.88 -15.47
N SER A 224 3.95 1.52 -15.03
CA SER A 224 2.92 2.46 -14.58
C SER A 224 3.36 3.27 -13.35
N LEU A 225 3.94 2.59 -12.35
CA LEU A 225 4.49 3.24 -11.15
C LEU A 225 5.65 4.18 -11.49
N SER A 226 6.58 3.74 -12.35
CA SER A 226 7.72 4.56 -12.78
C SER A 226 7.30 5.82 -13.51
N ASN A 227 6.34 5.70 -14.45
CA ASN A 227 5.78 6.85 -15.16
C ASN A 227 5.08 7.82 -14.20
N SER A 228 4.26 7.28 -13.29
CA SER A 228 3.58 8.08 -12.26
C SER A 228 4.58 8.80 -11.35
N LEU A 229 5.69 8.14 -10.99
CA LEU A 229 6.76 8.71 -10.18
C LEU A 229 7.44 9.89 -10.90
N ILE A 230 7.79 9.72 -12.18
CA ILE A 230 8.40 10.79 -12.97
C ILE A 230 7.47 12.01 -13.04
N THR A 231 6.18 11.80 -13.32
CA THR A 231 5.20 12.89 -13.40
C THR A 231 5.04 13.61 -12.06
N VAL A 232 4.90 12.89 -10.95
CA VAL A 232 4.73 13.54 -9.64
C VAL A 232 6.01 14.24 -9.20
N MET A 233 7.19 13.68 -9.46
CA MET A 233 8.47 14.33 -9.17
C MET A 233 8.62 15.66 -9.92
N GLN A 234 8.23 15.71 -11.20
CA GLN A 234 8.21 16.96 -11.96
C GLN A 234 7.30 18.01 -11.30
N ARG A 235 6.06 17.62 -10.93
CA ARG A 235 5.12 18.52 -10.25
C ARG A 235 5.68 19.01 -8.91
N VAL A 236 6.22 18.10 -8.11
CA VAL A 236 6.84 18.42 -6.82
C VAL A 236 7.98 19.43 -6.99
N ASN A 237 8.87 19.21 -7.95
CA ASN A 237 9.98 20.13 -8.25
C ASN A 237 9.47 21.50 -8.67
N THR A 238 8.48 21.57 -9.56
CA THR A 238 7.87 22.83 -10.01
C THR A 238 7.20 23.58 -8.85
N LEU A 239 6.36 22.90 -8.07
CA LEU A 239 5.64 23.50 -6.95
C LEU A 239 6.58 23.95 -5.82
N THR A 240 7.66 23.21 -5.56
CA THR A 240 8.68 23.61 -4.59
C THR A 240 9.41 24.87 -5.08
N THR A 241 9.78 24.92 -6.37
CA THR A 241 10.40 26.11 -7.00
C THR A 241 9.49 27.35 -6.94
N ALA A 242 8.17 27.14 -7.08
CA ALA A 242 7.19 28.20 -7.04
C ALA A 242 7.17 28.92 -5.67
N ILE A 243 7.30 28.16 -4.57
CA ILE A 243 7.14 28.71 -3.21
C ILE A 243 8.45 29.04 -2.50
N GLU A 244 9.57 28.41 -2.84
CA GLU A 244 10.78 28.48 -2.01
C GLU A 244 11.33 29.91 -1.83
N ASP A 245 11.29 30.73 -2.89
CA ASP A 245 11.79 32.12 -2.83
C ASP A 245 10.81 33.11 -2.19
N THR A 246 9.58 32.66 -1.89
CA THR A 246 8.60 33.51 -1.19
C THR A 246 8.83 33.53 0.32
N ILE A 247 9.77 32.74 0.83
CA ILE A 247 10.01 32.56 2.26
C ILE A 247 11.20 33.42 2.68
N LEU A 248 10.94 34.46 3.45
CA LEU A 248 11.97 35.38 3.92
C LEU A 248 12.05 35.41 5.45
N ILE A 249 13.23 35.75 5.95
CA ILE A 249 13.44 36.09 7.36
C ILE A 249 13.43 37.62 7.45
N GLN A 250 12.48 38.16 8.21
CA GLN A 250 12.42 39.57 8.55
C GLN A 250 13.62 39.96 9.42
N GLU A 251 14.36 41.00 9.03
CA GLU A 251 15.63 41.35 9.70
C GLU A 251 15.41 41.89 11.11
N GLU A 252 14.37 42.71 11.34
CA GLU A 252 14.16 43.34 12.65
C GLU A 252 13.66 42.35 13.70
N THR A 253 12.76 41.45 13.31
CA THR A 253 12.06 40.56 14.25
C THR A 253 12.61 39.14 14.25
N GLY A 254 13.30 38.74 13.18
CA GLY A 254 13.67 37.36 12.90
C GLY A 254 12.48 36.46 12.54
N ASN A 255 11.28 37.00 12.27
CA ASN A 255 10.15 36.17 11.88
C ASN A 255 10.33 35.59 10.47
N VAL A 256 9.87 34.36 10.27
CA VAL A 256 9.72 33.77 8.93
C VAL A 256 8.38 34.23 8.36
N LEU A 257 8.42 34.90 7.21
CA LEU A 257 7.24 35.48 6.56
C LEU A 257 7.13 34.98 5.12
N ILE A 258 5.91 34.98 4.62
CA ILE A 258 5.61 34.74 3.21
C ILE A 258 5.55 36.11 2.52
N ASP A 259 6.57 36.41 1.72
CA ASP A 259 6.62 37.60 0.86
C ASP A 259 6.00 37.28 -0.50
N VAL A 260 4.68 37.42 -0.58
CA VAL A 260 3.96 37.34 -1.84
C VAL A 260 4.13 38.67 -2.56
N LYS A 261 5.14 38.77 -3.44
CA LYS A 261 5.45 40.02 -4.17
C LYS A 261 4.19 40.61 -4.83
N PRO A 262 3.66 41.76 -4.35
CA PRO A 262 2.39 42.32 -4.83
C PRO A 262 2.43 42.67 -6.34
N ASN A 263 3.61 43.04 -6.84
CA ASN A 263 3.83 43.43 -8.23
C ASN A 263 3.59 42.29 -9.25
N VAL A 264 3.45 41.05 -8.80
CA VAL A 264 3.15 39.87 -9.65
C VAL A 264 1.65 39.53 -9.64
N GLY A 265 0.84 40.27 -8.85
CA GLY A 265 -0.60 40.04 -8.71
C GLY A 265 -0.93 38.70 -8.06
N MET A 266 -0.12 38.27 -7.09
CA MET A 266 -0.31 37.04 -6.33
C MET A 266 -0.87 37.35 -4.94
N SER A 267 -1.79 36.51 -4.46
CA SER A 267 -2.40 36.62 -3.14
C SER A 267 -1.82 35.59 -2.14
N ILE A 268 -2.11 35.76 -0.85
CA ILE A 268 -1.78 34.76 0.17
C ILE A 268 -2.61 33.48 -0.07
N GLU A 269 -3.82 33.61 -0.60
CA GLU A 269 -4.70 32.51 -0.98
C GLU A 269 -4.09 31.67 -2.11
N ASP A 270 -3.44 32.32 -3.08
CA ASP A 270 -2.68 31.63 -4.13
C ASP A 270 -1.53 30.81 -3.53
N TYR A 271 -0.77 31.41 -2.61
CA TYR A 271 0.29 30.68 -1.88
C TYR A 271 -0.27 29.45 -1.15
N LYS A 272 -1.35 29.61 -0.38
CA LYS A 272 -1.98 28.50 0.36
C LYS A 272 -2.42 27.38 -0.58
N ARG A 273 -3.02 27.72 -1.71
CA ARG A 273 -3.44 26.74 -2.72
C ARG A 273 -2.26 25.97 -3.30
N ILE A 274 -1.15 26.64 -3.61
CA ILE A 274 0.07 25.99 -4.12
C ILE A 274 0.73 25.13 -3.05
N PHE A 275 0.73 25.58 -1.79
CA PHE A 275 1.20 24.80 -0.65
C PHE A 275 0.40 23.49 -0.49
N GLU A 276 -0.93 23.56 -0.48
CA GLU A 276 -1.77 22.37 -0.35
C GLU A 276 -1.52 21.38 -1.51
N LEU A 277 -1.35 21.89 -2.73
CA LEU A 277 -0.97 21.08 -3.88
C LEU A 277 0.40 20.44 -3.71
N LEU A 278 1.39 21.16 -3.17
CA LEU A 278 2.69 20.60 -2.87
C LEU A 278 2.57 19.49 -1.83
N ALA A 279 1.84 19.70 -0.75
CA ALA A 279 1.61 18.69 0.29
C ALA A 279 0.94 17.42 -0.28
N PHE A 280 -0.09 17.58 -1.12
CA PHE A 280 -0.72 16.48 -1.83
C PHE A 280 0.29 15.69 -2.67
N ASN A 281 1.04 16.40 -3.55
CA ASN A 281 1.97 15.73 -4.47
C ASN A 281 3.16 15.09 -3.74
N ARG A 282 3.64 15.67 -2.64
CA ARG A 282 4.66 15.06 -1.78
C ARG A 282 4.17 13.77 -1.15
N GLN A 283 2.94 13.76 -0.65
CA GLN A 283 2.33 12.56 -0.07
C GLN A 283 2.13 11.47 -1.14
N TYR A 284 1.65 11.86 -2.33
CA TYR A 284 1.49 10.97 -3.48
C TYR A 284 2.83 10.36 -3.89
N GLU A 285 3.88 11.19 -4.03
CA GLU A 285 5.24 10.73 -4.35
C GLU A 285 5.74 9.68 -3.35
N VAL A 286 5.58 9.90 -2.05
CA VAL A 286 5.99 8.94 -1.01
C VAL A 286 5.28 7.60 -1.19
N PHE A 287 3.98 7.61 -1.46
CA PHE A 287 3.21 6.38 -1.68
C PHE A 287 3.63 5.65 -2.96
N ILE A 288 3.81 6.37 -4.07
CA ILE A 288 4.27 5.77 -5.33
C ILE A 288 5.67 5.17 -5.17
N ARG A 289 6.60 5.84 -4.49
CA ARG A 289 7.94 5.29 -4.21
C ARG A 289 7.88 4.01 -3.40
N LYS A 290 7.03 3.97 -2.36
CA LYS A 290 6.82 2.78 -1.54
C LYS A 290 6.28 1.62 -2.38
N LEU A 291 5.21 1.86 -3.14
CA LEU A 291 4.60 0.85 -4.01
C LEU A 291 5.59 0.34 -5.07
N LEU A 292 6.37 1.22 -5.68
CA LEU A 292 7.40 0.85 -6.66
C LEU A 292 8.43 -0.10 -6.05
N SER A 293 9.00 0.25 -4.88
CA SER A 293 10.00 -0.59 -4.20
C SER A 293 9.44 -1.96 -3.80
N ASP A 294 8.19 -1.99 -3.32
CA ASP A 294 7.53 -3.25 -2.97
C ASP A 294 7.29 -4.12 -4.22
N VAL A 295 6.82 -3.54 -5.34
CA VAL A 295 6.59 -4.27 -6.60
C VAL A 295 7.91 -4.77 -7.21
N GLU A 296 8.99 -4.00 -7.15
CA GLU A 296 10.31 -4.48 -7.57
C GLU A 296 10.71 -5.75 -6.81
N THR A 297 10.49 -5.75 -5.49
CA THR A 297 10.74 -6.92 -4.63
C THR A 297 9.80 -8.08 -4.98
N MET A 298 8.51 -7.81 -5.24
CA MET A 298 7.53 -8.81 -5.66
C MET A 298 7.91 -9.46 -6.98
N VAL A 299 8.28 -8.67 -7.99
CA VAL A 299 8.67 -9.16 -9.32
C VAL A 299 9.94 -10.01 -9.23
N GLN A 300 10.94 -9.58 -8.45
CA GLN A 300 12.13 -10.38 -8.20
C GLN A 300 11.81 -11.73 -7.54
N LYS A 301 10.92 -11.75 -6.54
CA LYS A 301 10.43 -13.00 -5.91
C LYS A 301 9.66 -13.86 -6.90
N GLY A 302 8.79 -13.25 -7.72
CA GLY A 302 8.00 -13.89 -8.75
C GLY A 302 8.87 -14.65 -9.76
N THR A 303 9.89 -13.99 -10.31
CA THR A 303 10.85 -14.62 -11.23
C THR A 303 11.54 -15.83 -10.59
N ARG A 304 11.97 -15.72 -9.33
CA ARG A 304 12.57 -16.85 -8.61
C ARG A 304 11.60 -18.02 -8.43
N TYR A 305 10.31 -17.76 -8.21
CA TYR A 305 9.31 -18.82 -8.13
C TYR A 305 9.01 -19.46 -9.48
N VAL A 306 9.02 -18.67 -10.58
CA VAL A 306 8.92 -19.22 -11.94
C VAL A 306 10.04 -20.22 -12.21
N ASP A 307 11.27 -19.88 -11.84
CA ASP A 307 12.40 -20.80 -12.01
C ASP A 307 12.25 -22.05 -11.12
N LYS A 308 11.78 -21.90 -9.88
CA LYS A 308 11.50 -23.02 -8.99
C LYS A 308 10.41 -23.96 -9.52
N VAL A 309 9.38 -23.44 -10.20
CA VAL A 309 8.35 -24.27 -10.85
C VAL A 309 8.97 -25.10 -11.96
N LYS A 310 9.82 -24.50 -12.80
CA LYS A 310 10.52 -25.24 -13.86
C LYS A 310 11.36 -26.38 -13.27
N SER A 311 12.15 -26.10 -12.23
CA SER A 311 12.95 -27.13 -11.57
C SER A 311 12.10 -28.22 -10.91
N ALA A 312 10.96 -27.86 -10.30
CA ALA A 312 10.04 -28.86 -9.72
C ALA A 312 9.40 -29.75 -10.80
N LEU A 313 9.05 -29.18 -11.96
CA LEU A 313 8.55 -29.95 -13.10
C LEU A 313 9.62 -30.87 -13.68
N GLU A 314 10.87 -30.41 -13.82
CA GLU A 314 12.00 -31.23 -14.27
C GLU A 314 12.28 -32.43 -13.35
N GLU A 315 12.22 -32.19 -12.04
CA GLU A 315 12.35 -33.23 -11.01
C GLU A 315 11.22 -34.26 -11.09
N LEU A 316 9.98 -33.80 -11.25
CA LEU A 316 8.80 -34.66 -11.47
C LEU A 316 8.94 -35.50 -12.74
N HIS A 317 9.30 -34.88 -13.87
CA HIS A 317 9.53 -35.59 -15.13
C HIS A 317 10.58 -36.67 -14.96
N SER A 318 11.71 -36.35 -14.31
CA SER A 318 12.79 -37.30 -14.05
C SER A 318 12.35 -38.45 -13.14
N ALA A 319 11.50 -38.17 -12.15
CA ALA A 319 10.98 -39.18 -11.23
C ALA A 319 10.06 -40.20 -11.93
N VAL A 320 9.28 -39.77 -12.92
CA VAL A 320 8.29 -40.60 -13.63
C VAL A 320 8.76 -41.13 -15.00
N LYS A 321 9.86 -40.59 -15.55
CA LYS A 321 10.37 -40.98 -16.87
C LYS A 321 10.70 -42.47 -16.93
N TYR A 322 10.17 -43.16 -17.94
CA TYR A 322 10.44 -44.58 -18.23
C TYR A 322 10.07 -45.57 -17.13
N LYS A 323 9.20 -45.19 -16.19
CA LYS A 323 8.73 -46.07 -15.11
C LYS A 323 7.27 -46.44 -15.33
N ALA A 324 6.97 -47.74 -15.24
CA ALA A 324 5.59 -48.23 -15.30
C ALA A 324 4.82 -47.94 -13.99
N ALA A 325 5.53 -47.87 -12.86
CA ALA A 325 5.00 -47.49 -11.56
C ALA A 325 6.07 -46.74 -10.76
N VAL A 326 5.65 -45.74 -9.98
CA VAL A 326 6.53 -44.95 -9.11
C VAL A 326 5.99 -45.03 -7.68
N PRO A 327 6.84 -45.28 -6.65
CA PRO A 327 6.38 -45.28 -5.27
C PRO A 327 5.76 -43.94 -4.87
N VAL A 328 4.59 -44.01 -4.24
CA VAL A 328 3.83 -42.86 -3.73
C VAL A 328 4.69 -41.96 -2.83
N VAL A 329 5.46 -42.56 -1.93
CA VAL A 329 6.40 -41.88 -1.02
C VAL A 329 7.48 -41.07 -1.72
N THR A 330 7.74 -41.33 -3.00
CA THR A 330 8.69 -40.58 -3.81
C THR A 330 8.01 -39.46 -4.59
N VAL A 331 6.80 -39.68 -5.12
CA VAL A 331 6.18 -38.75 -6.08
C VAL A 331 5.20 -37.75 -5.45
N PHE A 332 4.46 -38.11 -4.39
CA PHE A 332 3.52 -37.19 -3.74
C PHE A 332 4.20 -35.96 -3.11
N PRO A 333 5.37 -36.09 -2.45
CA PRO A 333 6.10 -34.92 -1.96
C PRO A 333 6.51 -33.96 -3.09
N LEU A 334 6.81 -34.47 -4.28
CA LEU A 334 7.16 -33.65 -5.45
C LEU A 334 5.95 -32.89 -6.00
N PHE A 335 4.77 -33.51 -6.03
CA PHE A 335 3.53 -32.83 -6.39
C PHE A 335 3.16 -31.74 -5.39
N SER A 336 3.25 -32.03 -4.09
CA SER A 336 3.03 -31.03 -3.04
C SER A 336 4.02 -29.88 -3.13
N LYS A 337 5.30 -30.16 -3.38
CA LYS A 337 6.34 -29.14 -3.65
C LYS A 337 5.98 -28.26 -4.85
N LEU A 338 5.55 -28.84 -5.96
CA LEU A 338 5.12 -28.09 -7.14
C LEU A 338 3.94 -27.15 -6.80
N TRP A 339 2.94 -27.67 -6.09
CA TRP A 339 1.81 -26.88 -5.63
C TRP A 339 2.23 -25.72 -4.71
N GLN A 340 3.09 -25.95 -3.72
CA GLN A 340 3.52 -24.92 -2.78
C GLN A 340 4.27 -23.77 -3.48
N VAL A 341 5.12 -24.09 -4.46
CA VAL A 341 5.79 -23.06 -5.29
C VAL A 341 4.77 -22.33 -6.15
N TRP A 342 3.81 -23.03 -6.74
CA TRP A 342 2.73 -22.41 -7.51
C TRP A 342 1.87 -21.47 -6.65
N ARG A 343 1.49 -21.90 -5.44
CA ARG A 343 0.75 -21.09 -4.49
C ARG A 343 1.53 -19.84 -4.10
N SER A 344 2.85 -19.95 -3.96
CA SER A 344 3.71 -18.79 -3.73
C SER A 344 3.66 -17.78 -4.89
N MET A 345 3.58 -18.24 -6.15
CA MET A 345 3.34 -17.35 -7.29
C MET A 345 1.94 -16.71 -7.26
N GLN A 346 0.90 -17.46 -6.87
CA GLN A 346 -0.46 -16.91 -6.74
C GLN A 346 -0.49 -15.78 -5.71
N ASN A 347 0.21 -15.94 -4.58
CA ASN A 347 0.34 -14.90 -3.56
C ASN A 347 1.02 -13.64 -4.10
N VAL A 348 2.10 -13.78 -4.88
CA VAL A 348 2.77 -12.62 -5.51
C VAL A 348 1.84 -11.95 -6.53
N MET A 349 1.12 -12.74 -7.34
CA MET A 349 0.16 -12.20 -8.31
C MET A 349 -0.94 -11.40 -7.61
N TYR A 350 -1.51 -11.92 -6.53
CA TYR A 350 -2.50 -11.21 -5.71
C TYR A 350 -1.98 -9.85 -5.20
N LEU A 351 -0.72 -9.81 -4.73
CA LEU A 351 -0.10 -8.56 -4.28
C LEU A 351 0.07 -7.57 -5.44
N VAL A 352 0.54 -8.01 -6.60
CA VAL A 352 0.66 -7.15 -7.80
C VAL A 352 -0.71 -6.60 -8.21
N SER A 353 -1.75 -7.43 -8.22
CA SER A 353 -3.12 -6.97 -8.49
C SER A 353 -3.62 -5.97 -7.44
N THR A 354 -3.26 -6.15 -6.17
CA THR A 354 -3.59 -5.22 -5.08
C THR A 354 -2.95 -3.86 -5.31
N VAL A 355 -1.67 -3.82 -5.69
CA VAL A 355 -0.97 -2.57 -6.02
C VAL A 355 -1.58 -1.90 -7.25
N ASN A 356 -1.92 -2.66 -8.30
CA ASN A 356 -2.59 -2.11 -9.48
C ASN A 356 -3.95 -1.48 -9.13
N ARG A 357 -4.76 -2.14 -8.29
CA ARG A 357 -6.03 -1.57 -7.82
C ARG A 357 -5.81 -0.29 -7.02
N LEU A 358 -4.82 -0.27 -6.14
CA LEU A 358 -4.46 0.94 -5.38
C LEU A 358 -4.04 2.07 -6.30
N MET A 359 -3.20 1.79 -7.29
CA MET A 359 -2.79 2.75 -8.32
C MET A 359 -3.99 3.38 -9.02
N SER A 360 -4.99 2.58 -9.42
CA SER A 360 -6.22 3.12 -10.03
C SER A 360 -7.00 4.03 -9.09
N ILE A 361 -7.11 3.67 -7.80
CA ILE A 361 -7.79 4.51 -6.80
C ILE A 361 -7.03 5.82 -6.58
N LEU A 362 -5.71 5.75 -6.41
CA LEU A 362 -4.85 6.92 -6.20
C LEU A 362 -4.90 7.86 -7.41
N ALA A 363 -4.84 7.32 -8.63
CA ALA A 363 -4.98 8.10 -9.86
C ALA A 363 -6.35 8.80 -9.92
N GLY A 364 -7.42 8.10 -9.57
CA GLY A 364 -8.76 8.68 -9.51
C GLY A 364 -8.91 9.83 -8.50
N ILE A 365 -8.15 9.81 -7.40
CA ILE A 365 -8.06 10.95 -6.46
C ILE A 365 -7.25 12.08 -7.09
N GLN A 366 -6.11 11.77 -7.71
CA GLN A 366 -5.26 12.75 -8.38
C GLN A 366 -5.99 13.49 -9.50
N ASP A 367 -6.85 12.82 -10.27
CA ASP A 367 -7.62 13.42 -11.36
C ASP A 367 -8.63 14.47 -10.88
N GLN A 368 -9.01 14.45 -9.59
CA GLN A 368 -9.87 15.47 -8.98
C GLN A 368 -9.09 16.75 -8.64
N ILE A 369 -7.76 16.71 -8.63
CA ILE A 369 -6.90 17.84 -8.25
C ILE A 369 -6.72 18.80 -9.43
N LYS A 370 -7.18 20.05 -9.24
CA LYS A 370 -7.07 21.13 -10.23
C LYS A 370 -5.85 22.00 -9.99
N ILE A 371 -4.83 21.85 -10.84
CA ILE A 371 -3.63 22.69 -10.81
C ILE A 371 -3.93 24.07 -11.43
N PRO A 372 -3.74 25.18 -10.70
CA PRO A 372 -3.89 26.54 -11.25
C PRO A 372 -2.63 26.93 -12.03
N TYR A 373 -2.48 26.42 -13.27
CA TYR A 373 -1.28 26.65 -14.09
C TYR A 373 -0.95 28.14 -14.26
N ASN A 374 -1.95 29.00 -14.41
CA ASN A 374 -1.78 30.45 -14.49
C ASN A 374 -1.06 31.07 -13.27
N VAL A 375 -1.24 30.49 -12.07
CA VAL A 375 -0.57 30.93 -10.84
C VAL A 375 0.82 30.31 -10.76
N VAL A 376 0.93 29.00 -11.05
CA VAL A 376 2.22 28.28 -11.05
C VAL A 376 3.20 28.95 -12.02
N ASP A 377 2.78 29.21 -13.25
CA ASP A 377 3.61 29.80 -14.31
C ASP A 377 4.12 31.19 -13.92
N LYS A 378 3.30 31.99 -13.22
CA LYS A 378 3.73 33.29 -12.68
C LYS A 378 4.77 33.13 -11.57
N MET A 379 4.56 32.17 -10.65
CA MET A 379 5.48 31.91 -9.54
C MET A 379 6.85 31.37 -9.99
N VAL A 380 6.90 30.64 -11.09
CA VAL A 380 8.14 30.08 -11.65
C VAL A 380 8.74 30.92 -12.78
N SER A 381 8.07 32.01 -13.18
CA SER A 381 8.54 32.87 -14.27
C SER A 381 9.95 33.39 -14.03
N GLY A 382 10.85 33.16 -14.99
CA GLY A 382 12.26 33.56 -14.90
C GLY A 382 13.11 32.66 -13.98
N LYS A 383 12.56 31.55 -13.46
CA LYS A 383 13.29 30.59 -12.62
C LYS A 383 13.58 29.30 -13.39
N ASN A 384 14.70 28.67 -13.05
CA ASN A 384 14.97 27.30 -13.46
C ASN A 384 14.31 26.35 -12.45
N ILE A 385 13.57 25.37 -12.94
CA ILE A 385 12.99 24.33 -12.08
C ILE A 385 14.15 23.49 -11.52
N VAL A 386 14.31 23.52 -10.20
CA VAL A 386 15.37 22.80 -9.49
C VAL A 386 14.81 21.45 -9.03
N SER A 387 15.59 20.38 -9.16
CA SER A 387 15.23 19.07 -8.61
C SER A 387 15.51 19.02 -7.11
N ASP A 388 14.77 18.20 -6.36
CA ASP A 388 15.09 18.02 -4.94
C ASP A 388 16.48 17.44 -4.71
N GLN A 389 16.99 16.61 -5.62
CA GLN A 389 18.37 16.11 -5.56
C GLN A 389 19.37 17.27 -5.61
N ASP A 390 19.11 18.25 -6.47
CA ASP A 390 19.94 19.45 -6.58
C ASP A 390 19.76 20.38 -5.37
N ARG A 391 18.54 20.52 -4.82
CA ARG A 391 18.30 21.27 -3.57
C ARG A 391 19.09 20.69 -2.39
N MET A 392 19.03 19.37 -2.24
CA MET A 392 19.67 18.65 -1.13
C MET A 392 21.20 18.66 -1.23
N SER A 393 21.75 18.84 -2.44
CA SER A 393 23.18 18.79 -2.72
C SER A 393 23.76 20.10 -3.25
N GLY A 394 22.99 21.19 -3.18
CA GLY A 394 23.35 22.51 -3.67
C GLY A 394 24.69 22.98 -3.11
N ARG A 395 25.50 23.66 -3.93
CA ARG A 395 26.81 24.15 -3.50
C ARG A 395 26.63 25.20 -2.40
N VAL A 396 27.38 25.04 -1.32
CA VAL A 396 27.52 26.02 -0.23
C VAL A 396 28.96 26.49 -0.26
N THR A 397 29.19 27.79 -0.25
CA THR A 397 30.55 28.34 -0.29
C THR A 397 31.29 28.04 1.03
N VAL A 398 32.62 28.04 0.97
CA VAL A 398 33.44 27.80 2.16
C VAL A 398 33.18 28.88 3.21
N GLU A 399 33.04 30.14 2.79
CA GLU A 399 32.74 31.28 3.65
C GLU A 399 31.40 31.11 4.37
N GLU A 400 30.34 30.76 3.64
CA GLU A 400 29.03 30.47 4.20
C GLU A 400 29.09 29.33 5.23
N ARG A 401 29.83 28.26 4.93
CA ARG A 401 29.97 27.12 5.84
C ARG A 401 30.78 27.48 7.09
N LEU A 402 31.85 28.27 6.94
CA LEU A 402 32.67 28.75 8.06
C LEU A 402 31.85 29.67 8.99
N SER A 403 30.91 30.45 8.44
CA SER A 403 30.03 31.31 9.25
C SER A 403 29.17 30.52 10.24
N LEU A 404 28.79 29.28 9.90
CA LEU A 404 28.06 28.39 10.80
C LEU A 404 28.98 27.63 11.77
N GLY A 405 30.25 27.42 11.39
CA GLY A 405 31.23 26.71 12.21
C GLY A 405 31.50 27.35 13.58
N ALA A 406 31.26 28.65 13.71
CA ALA A 406 31.38 29.37 14.99
C ALA A 406 30.20 29.13 15.95
N LEU A 407 29.09 28.53 15.48
CA LEU A 407 27.90 28.30 16.29
C LEU A 407 28.09 27.07 17.18
N LYS A 408 27.85 27.21 18.49
CA LYS A 408 28.06 26.14 19.48
C LYS A 408 27.24 24.88 19.23
N ASN A 409 26.09 25.02 18.58
CA ASN A 409 25.13 23.97 18.30
C ASN A 409 25.14 23.51 16.82
N TYR A 410 26.09 23.98 16.02
CA TYR A 410 26.27 23.52 14.66
C TYR A 410 26.91 22.13 14.61
N VAL A 411 26.43 21.31 13.69
CA VAL A 411 26.95 19.97 13.42
C VAL A 411 27.27 19.90 11.92
N ALA A 412 28.55 19.84 11.59
CA ALA A 412 28.98 19.61 10.22
C ALA A 412 28.51 18.22 9.76
N TYR A 413 27.79 18.16 8.64
CA TYR A 413 27.39 16.88 8.04
C TYR A 413 28.59 16.25 7.33
N ASN A 414 28.89 14.99 7.65
CA ASN A 414 29.89 14.19 6.96
C ASN A 414 29.43 12.72 6.88
N ASP A 415 29.07 12.27 5.69
CA ASP A 415 28.38 10.99 5.47
C ASP A 415 29.21 9.75 5.89
N SER A 416 30.54 9.90 5.89
CA SER A 416 31.51 8.82 6.19
C SER A 416 31.73 8.57 7.70
N PHE A 417 31.33 9.49 8.58
CA PHE A 417 31.68 9.44 10.01
C PHE A 417 30.47 9.45 10.96
N MET A 418 29.24 9.50 10.42
CA MET A 418 28.03 9.56 11.24
C MET A 418 27.44 8.16 11.47
N SER A 419 27.21 7.81 12.73
CA SER A 419 26.45 6.62 13.12
C SER A 419 24.98 6.72 12.69
N VAL A 420 24.26 5.58 12.67
CA VAL A 420 22.86 5.50 12.20
C VAL A 420 21.92 6.43 13.00
N ASP A 421 22.09 6.52 14.32
CA ASP A 421 21.33 7.45 15.17
C ASP A 421 21.73 8.91 14.96
N GLU A 422 22.97 9.17 14.51
CA GLU A 422 23.42 10.52 14.17
C GLU A 422 22.84 11.02 12.86
N LYS A 423 22.40 10.13 11.97
CA LYS A 423 21.77 10.46 10.67
C LYS A 423 20.30 10.86 10.78
N HIS A 424 19.66 10.70 11.93
CA HIS A 424 18.26 11.09 12.08
C HIS A 424 18.12 12.62 12.12
N VAL A 425 17.53 13.16 11.04
CA VAL A 425 17.17 14.58 10.91
C VAL A 425 15.68 14.73 11.14
N GLN A 426 15.30 15.67 12.00
CA GLN A 426 13.90 15.97 12.30
C GLN A 426 13.14 16.40 11.05
N PHE A 427 11.80 16.26 11.13
CA PHE A 427 10.88 16.63 10.07
C PHE A 427 11.20 16.00 8.71
N LEU A 428 11.67 14.75 8.73
CA LEU A 428 11.99 13.97 7.53
C LEU A 428 13.00 14.66 6.60
N GLY A 429 13.86 15.53 7.14
CA GLY A 429 14.86 16.25 6.36
C GLY A 429 14.32 17.46 5.58
N PHE A 430 13.11 17.95 5.86
CA PHE A 430 12.67 19.25 5.37
C PHE A 430 13.30 20.40 6.18
N CYS A 431 13.41 21.58 5.57
CA CYS A 431 13.92 22.78 6.22
C CYS A 431 13.02 23.18 7.40
N ALA A 432 13.55 23.14 8.62
CA ALA A 432 12.76 23.37 9.83
C ALA A 432 12.07 24.75 9.88
N LEU A 433 12.73 25.80 9.35
CA LEU A 433 12.12 27.13 9.30
C LEU A 433 11.10 27.30 8.18
N CYS A 434 11.30 26.68 7.02
CA CYS A 434 10.31 26.76 5.94
C CYS A 434 8.99 26.10 6.36
N LEU A 435 9.05 25.05 7.17
CA LEU A 435 7.88 24.36 7.70
C LEU A 435 6.99 25.24 8.58
N THR A 436 7.51 26.27 9.25
CA THR A 436 6.70 27.14 10.12
C THR A 436 5.68 27.97 9.35
N VAL A 437 5.90 28.15 8.04
CA VAL A 437 4.97 28.79 7.11
C VAL A 437 4.32 27.79 6.14
N GLY A 438 4.46 26.49 6.41
CA GLY A 438 3.91 25.41 5.60
C GLY A 438 4.78 24.99 4.41
N ALA A 439 5.91 25.63 4.12
CA ALA A 439 6.68 25.28 2.94
C ALA A 439 7.50 24.00 3.11
N LEU A 440 7.20 23.00 2.28
CA LEU A 440 7.87 21.68 2.23
C LEU A 440 9.14 21.72 1.36
N VAL A 441 10.11 22.55 1.74
CA VAL A 441 11.41 22.67 1.03
C VAL A 441 12.44 21.71 1.63
N PRO A 442 13.06 20.81 0.85
CA PRO A 442 14.10 19.91 1.37
C PRO A 442 15.28 20.68 1.96
N SER A 443 15.89 20.14 3.01
CA SER A 443 17.13 20.70 3.54
C SER A 443 18.34 20.32 2.70
N ASN A 444 19.33 21.20 2.67
CA ASN A 444 20.61 20.96 2.01
C ASN A 444 21.61 20.43 3.04
N MET A 445 21.99 19.16 2.94
CA MET A 445 22.90 18.53 3.90
C MET A 445 24.29 19.20 3.93
N LYS A 446 24.71 19.87 2.84
CA LYS A 446 25.99 20.60 2.79
C LYS A 446 25.99 21.87 3.64
N VAL A 447 24.81 22.42 3.97
CA VAL A 447 24.67 23.50 4.97
C VAL A 447 25.07 23.01 6.35
N GLY A 448 24.93 21.72 6.63
CA GLY A 448 25.07 21.12 7.96
C GLY A 448 23.75 21.16 8.75
N LEU A 449 23.82 20.75 10.01
CA LEU A 449 22.66 20.60 10.88
C LEU A 449 22.79 21.52 12.11
N ILE A 450 21.67 21.94 12.68
CA ILE A 450 21.65 22.63 13.97
C ILE A 450 21.04 21.70 15.02
N ARG A 451 21.73 21.54 16.15
CA ARG A 451 21.26 20.78 17.31
C ARG A 451 20.43 21.66 18.23
N SER A 452 19.26 21.21 18.63
CA SER A 452 18.45 21.85 19.68
C SER A 452 17.68 20.80 20.45
N ASN A 453 17.66 20.89 21.78
CA ASN A 453 16.93 19.98 22.68
C ASN A 453 17.15 18.47 22.37
N GLY A 454 18.41 18.09 22.11
CA GLY A 454 18.78 16.70 21.78
C GLY A 454 18.44 16.25 20.34
N SER A 455 17.73 17.07 19.58
CA SER A 455 17.34 16.80 18.20
C SER A 455 18.22 17.56 17.19
N ARG A 456 18.24 17.09 15.93
CA ARG A 456 18.99 17.71 14.82
C ARG A 456 18.02 18.17 13.74
N TYR A 457 18.23 19.38 13.25
CA TYR A 457 17.37 20.03 12.26
C TYR A 457 18.17 20.40 11.02
N GLY A 458 17.58 20.18 9.84
CA GLY A 458 18.15 20.55 8.55
C GLY A 458 17.59 21.87 8.02
N PHE A 459 18.35 22.55 7.14
CA PHE A 459 17.98 23.84 6.55
C PHE A 459 18.31 23.90 5.06
N CYS A 460 17.52 24.63 4.27
CA CYS A 460 17.76 24.83 2.84
C CYS A 460 18.88 25.85 2.56
N SER A 461 19.21 26.73 3.51
CA SER A 461 20.25 27.75 3.37
C SER A 461 20.93 28.09 4.69
N VAL A 462 22.13 28.68 4.59
CA VAL A 462 22.90 29.18 5.75
C VAL A 462 22.13 30.24 6.53
N LYS A 463 21.41 31.13 5.84
CA LYS A 463 20.58 32.17 6.47
C LYS A 463 19.51 31.54 7.38
N MET A 464 18.85 30.48 6.92
CA MET A 464 17.85 29.75 7.71
C MET A 464 18.48 29.03 8.91
N ALA A 465 19.60 28.34 8.71
CA ALA A 465 20.32 27.66 9.79
C ALA A 465 20.79 28.64 10.88
N ALA A 466 21.40 29.76 10.48
CA ALA A 466 21.86 30.80 11.40
C ALA A 466 20.70 31.43 12.18
N ARG A 467 19.54 31.65 11.53
CA ARG A 467 18.35 32.18 12.21
C ARG A 467 17.83 31.21 13.25
N PHE A 468 17.64 29.94 12.91
CA PHE A 468 17.16 28.95 13.87
C PHE A 468 18.12 28.79 15.04
N SER A 469 19.43 28.78 14.77
CA SER A 469 20.46 28.68 15.80
C SER A 469 20.40 29.79 16.86
N LYS A 470 19.97 31.00 16.50
CA LYS A 470 19.90 32.14 17.43
C LYS A 470 18.78 31.97 18.47
N ASP A 471 17.65 31.42 18.06
CA ASP A 471 16.49 31.23 18.93
C ASP A 471 15.64 30.05 18.42
N PRO A 472 15.98 28.81 18.80
CA PRO A 472 15.29 27.60 18.34
C PRO A 472 13.90 27.36 18.96
N ASN A 473 13.57 28.04 20.06
CA ASN A 473 12.33 27.79 20.82
C ASN A 473 11.15 28.64 20.31
N ARG A 474 11.43 29.60 19.44
CA ARG A 474 10.47 30.50 18.79
C ARG A 474 10.09 29.97 17.42
#